data_AF-A0A848LS52-F1
#
_entry.id   AF-A0A848LS52-F1
#
_cell.length_a   1.000
_cell.length_b   1.000
_cell.length_c   1.000
_cell.angle_alpha   90.00
_cell.angle_beta   90.00
_cell.angle_gamma   90.00
#
_symmetry.space_group_name_H-M   'P 1'
#
loop_
_entity.id
_entity.type
_entity.pdbx_description
1 polymer ?
#
loop_
_entity_poly.entity_id
_entity_poly.type
_entity_poly.pdbx_seq_one_letter_code
_entity_poly.pdbx_strand_id
1 'polypeptide(L)'
;MGYKSGRTRDRGAACSRADRGFGRTHKVDAVKTHPKGSASRPRRGSPSDRARRSRQQLEKRLAASVGEAARSARMRAGLTQADVAERIGIAAEVYGRMERGRMMPSVPTLFRLCLALQLSADVGMGLVTAASVGAALWEEDSQDKDHLPEMRRLLRTLRRMTRGQLKLMNQVASAILPQR
;
A
#
# COMPACT_ATOMS: atom_id res chain seq x y z
N MET A 1 -25.58 -65.15 -5.51
CA MET A 1 -25.57 -64.02 -4.56
C MET A 1 -26.96 -63.39 -4.52
N GLY A 2 -27.72 -63.64 -3.45
CA GLY A 2 -29.15 -63.38 -3.36
C GLY A 2 -29.55 -62.13 -2.54
N TYR A 3 -30.49 -61.39 -3.12
CA TYR A 3 -31.71 -60.76 -2.56
C TYR A 3 -31.79 -60.17 -1.12
N LYS A 4 -32.04 -58.85 -1.12
CA LYS A 4 -33.19 -58.08 -0.56
C LYS A 4 -33.49 -58.06 0.96
N SER A 5 -33.44 -56.82 1.48
CA SER A 5 -34.43 -56.06 2.28
C SER A 5 -35.15 -56.69 3.48
N GLY A 6 -35.13 -55.98 4.61
CA GLY A 6 -36.15 -56.10 5.66
C GLY A 6 -35.94 -55.11 6.81
N ARG A 7 -36.85 -54.15 6.97
CA ARG A 7 -37.02 -53.33 8.17
C ARG A 7 -37.61 -54.20 9.28
N THR A 8 -37.27 -53.94 10.55
CA THR A 8 -38.24 -53.89 11.66
C THR A 8 -37.71 -53.06 12.83
N ARG A 9 -38.64 -52.33 13.43
CA ARG A 9 -38.55 -51.62 14.72
C ARG A 9 -38.49 -52.66 15.85
N ASP A 10 -37.89 -52.36 16.99
CA ASP A 10 -38.68 -52.09 18.21
C ASP A 10 -37.84 -51.54 19.37
N ARG A 11 -38.59 -50.90 20.27
CA ARG A 11 -38.26 -50.19 21.49
C ARG A 11 -37.78 -51.12 22.60
N GLY A 12 -37.14 -50.54 23.62
CA GLY A 12 -37.39 -50.98 24.99
C GLY A 12 -36.27 -50.75 26.00
N ALA A 13 -36.58 -49.90 26.99
CA ALA A 13 -36.17 -49.99 28.40
C ALA A 13 -34.68 -49.79 28.74
N ALA A 14 -34.27 -49.26 29.89
CA ALA A 14 -34.89 -48.55 31.01
C ALA A 14 -33.74 -48.15 31.97
N CYS A 15 -34.07 -47.34 32.98
CA CYS A 15 -33.34 -47.13 34.24
C CYS A 15 -32.04 -46.29 34.20
N SER A 16 -31.73 -45.45 35.18
CA SER A 16 -32.42 -44.98 36.38
C SER A 16 -31.49 -43.99 37.10
N ARG A 17 -32.07 -43.11 37.93
CA ARG A 17 -31.45 -42.40 39.08
C ARG A 17 -30.37 -41.38 38.70
N ALA A 18 -30.21 -40.24 39.34
CA ALA A 18 -30.87 -39.52 40.42
C ALA A 18 -30.40 -38.06 40.22
N ASP A 19 -31.17 -37.05 40.62
CA ASP A 19 -30.83 -36.30 41.83
C ASP A 19 -31.83 -35.19 42.12
N ARG A 20 -31.79 -34.80 43.38
CA ARG A 20 -32.75 -33.99 44.14
C ARG A 20 -32.67 -32.50 43.81
N GLY A 21 -33.73 -31.81 44.19
CA GLY A 21 -34.06 -30.45 43.77
C GLY A 21 -33.15 -29.33 44.26
N PHE A 22 -33.35 -28.15 43.68
CA PHE A 22 -33.15 -26.88 44.37
C PHE A 22 -34.05 -25.79 43.77
N GLY A 23 -34.42 -24.84 44.64
CA GLY A 23 -35.68 -24.10 44.58
C GLY A 23 -35.81 -23.02 43.50
N ARG A 24 -37.09 -22.72 43.21
CA ARG A 24 -37.52 -21.55 42.46
C ARG A 24 -37.32 -20.30 43.31
N THR A 25 -36.55 -19.34 42.81
CA THR A 25 -36.58 -17.96 43.29
C THR A 25 -36.97 -17.04 42.12
N HIS A 26 -37.88 -16.12 42.43
CA HIS A 26 -38.48 -15.17 41.50
C HIS A 26 -37.42 -14.21 40.94
N LYS A 27 -37.38 -14.09 39.60
CA LYS A 27 -36.62 -13.06 38.88
C LYS A 27 -37.37 -11.74 39.05
N VAL A 28 -36.77 -10.80 39.76
CA VAL A 28 -37.15 -9.38 39.74
C VAL A 28 -36.37 -8.69 38.62
N ASP A 29 -37.07 -7.91 37.79
CA ASP A 29 -36.50 -7.21 36.64
C ASP A 29 -35.60 -6.06 37.08
N ALA A 30 -34.28 -6.24 36.89
CA ALA A 30 -33.29 -5.20 37.08
C ALA A 30 -33.23 -4.31 35.83
N VAL A 31 -33.79 -3.11 35.93
CA VAL A 31 -33.59 -2.01 34.98
C VAL A 31 -32.10 -1.68 34.89
N LYS A 32 -31.47 -2.03 33.77
CA LYS A 32 -30.10 -1.60 33.43
C LYS A 32 -30.11 -0.17 32.92
N THR A 33 -29.94 0.80 33.81
CA THR A 33 -29.48 2.14 33.44
C THR A 33 -27.95 2.11 33.27
N HIS A 34 -27.47 1.99 32.03
CA HIS A 34 -26.08 2.30 31.72
C HIS A 34 -25.97 3.78 31.32
N PRO A 35 -25.17 4.61 32.02
CA PRO A 35 -24.89 5.95 31.58
C PRO A 35 -24.00 5.91 30.32
N LYS A 36 -24.31 6.82 29.40
CA LYS A 36 -23.70 6.96 28.08
C LYS A 36 -22.18 7.05 28.17
N GLY A 37 -21.51 6.20 27.40
CA GLY A 37 -20.06 6.23 27.22
C GLY A 37 -19.58 7.63 26.80
N SER A 38 -18.55 8.09 27.49
CA SER A 38 -17.76 9.26 27.12
C SER A 38 -17.23 9.06 25.69
N ALA A 39 -17.68 9.90 24.76
CA ALA A 39 -17.07 10.01 23.45
C ALA A 39 -15.62 10.46 23.63
N SER A 40 -14.69 9.50 23.60
CA SER A 40 -13.27 9.77 23.57
C SER A 40 -12.97 10.56 22.29
N ARG A 41 -12.62 11.84 22.45
CA ARG A 41 -12.12 12.67 21.33
C ARG A 41 -11.02 11.87 20.61
N PRO A 42 -11.06 11.77 19.27
CA PRO A 42 -10.00 11.09 18.54
C PRO A 42 -8.69 11.80 18.88
N ARG A 43 -7.78 11.08 19.57
CA ARG A 43 -6.46 11.59 19.93
C ARG A 43 -5.80 12.07 18.63
N ARG A 44 -5.51 13.38 18.52
CA ARG A 44 -4.68 13.92 17.44
C ARG A 44 -3.39 13.10 17.45
N GLY A 45 -3.20 12.26 16.44
CA GLY A 45 -2.06 11.33 16.39
C GLY A 45 -0.76 12.09 16.54
N SER A 46 0.19 11.48 17.27
CA SER A 46 1.50 12.08 17.52
C SER A 46 2.20 12.42 16.19
N PRO A 47 3.13 13.39 16.16
CA PRO A 47 3.92 13.68 14.96
C PRO A 47 4.58 12.44 14.33
N SER A 48 5.01 11.46 15.14
CA SER A 48 5.58 10.19 14.66
C SER A 48 4.55 9.27 13.99
N ASP A 49 3.30 9.28 14.43
CA ASP A 49 2.21 8.54 13.77
C ASP A 49 1.84 9.11 12.40
N ARG A 50 2.05 10.42 12.18
CA ARG A 50 1.84 11.05 10.86
C ARG A 50 2.94 10.68 9.89
N ALA A 51 4.20 10.73 10.32
CA ALA A 51 5.34 10.32 9.50
C ALA A 51 5.26 8.84 9.09
N ARG A 52 4.91 7.94 10.03
CA ARG A 52 4.72 6.50 9.74
C ARG A 52 3.62 6.27 8.70
N ARG A 53 2.48 6.94 8.83
CA ARG A 53 1.37 6.84 7.86
C ARG A 53 1.76 7.35 6.48
N SER A 54 2.48 8.46 6.41
CA SER A 54 2.94 9.06 5.16
C SER A 54 3.91 8.11 4.44
N ARG A 55 4.87 7.52 5.18
CA ARG A 55 5.78 6.50 4.64
C ARG A 55 5.04 5.26 4.12
N GLN A 56 4.06 4.76 4.87
CA GLN A 56 3.27 3.61 4.45
C GLN A 56 2.43 3.91 3.19
N GLN A 57 1.91 5.14 3.07
CA GLN A 57 1.20 5.57 1.87
C GLN A 57 2.14 5.66 0.66
N LEU A 58 3.36 6.17 0.85
CA LEU A 58 4.39 6.20 -0.19
C LEU A 58 4.75 4.78 -0.66
N GLU A 59 5.02 3.86 0.27
CA GLU A 59 5.33 2.47 -0.05
C GLU A 59 4.20 1.79 -0.83
N LYS A 60 2.94 2.05 -0.49
CA LYS A 60 1.77 1.53 -1.22
C LYS A 60 1.67 2.11 -2.63
N ARG A 61 1.89 3.41 -2.81
CA ARG A 61 1.89 4.06 -4.13
C ARG A 61 3.02 3.53 -5.01
N LEU A 62 4.19 3.33 -4.42
CA LEU A 62 5.33 2.73 -5.11
C LEU A 62 5.02 1.31 -5.56
N ALA A 63 4.49 0.47 -4.67
CA ALA A 63 4.08 -0.91 -5.00
C ALA A 63 3.06 -0.96 -6.14
N ALA A 64 2.07 -0.07 -6.12
CA ALA A 64 1.10 0.04 -7.20
C ALA A 64 1.75 0.44 -8.54
N SER A 65 2.64 1.43 -8.54
CA SER A 65 3.33 1.85 -9.77
C SER A 65 4.23 0.75 -10.34
N VAL A 66 4.99 0.06 -9.49
CA VAL A 66 5.85 -1.07 -9.90
C VAL A 66 5.00 -2.20 -10.47
N GLY A 67 3.90 -2.55 -9.78
CA GLY A 67 2.97 -3.57 -10.21
C GLY A 67 2.34 -3.28 -11.57
N GLU A 68 1.91 -2.04 -11.80
CA GLU A 68 1.32 -1.60 -13.07
C GLU A 68 2.33 -1.64 -14.21
N ALA A 69 3.57 -1.19 -13.96
CA ALA A 69 4.65 -1.26 -14.96
C ALA A 69 4.95 -2.72 -15.37
N ALA A 70 5.05 -3.62 -14.39
CA ALA A 70 5.26 -5.05 -14.63
C ALA A 70 4.08 -5.66 -15.41
N ARG A 71 2.84 -5.37 -15.01
CA ARG A 71 1.64 -5.83 -15.70
C ARG A 71 1.60 -5.37 -17.15
N SER A 72 1.84 -4.08 -17.37
CA SER A 72 1.85 -3.49 -18.70
C SER A 72 2.91 -4.12 -19.60
N ALA A 73 4.13 -4.33 -19.09
CA ALA A 73 5.19 -5.00 -19.83
C ALA A 73 4.87 -6.46 -20.15
N ARG A 74 4.33 -7.20 -19.17
CA ARG A 74 3.89 -8.57 -19.36
C ARG A 74 2.84 -8.67 -20.47
N MET A 75 1.84 -7.80 -20.46
CA MET A 75 0.78 -7.78 -21.47
C MET A 75 1.33 -7.46 -22.87
N ARG A 76 2.26 -6.50 -22.99
CA ARG A 76 2.93 -6.21 -24.27
C ARG A 76 3.75 -7.39 -24.78
N ALA A 77 4.35 -8.17 -23.89
CA ALA A 77 5.10 -9.37 -24.22
C ALA A 77 4.21 -10.60 -24.47
N GLY A 78 2.89 -10.50 -24.30
CA GLY A 78 1.96 -11.62 -24.50
C GLY A 78 2.10 -12.75 -23.47
N LEU A 79 2.67 -12.46 -22.30
CA LEU A 79 2.98 -13.48 -21.29
C LEU A 79 1.87 -13.62 -20.24
N THR A 80 1.69 -14.84 -19.72
CA THR A 80 0.84 -15.09 -18.56
C THR A 80 1.56 -14.74 -17.25
N GLN A 81 0.81 -14.59 -16.16
CA GLN A 81 1.42 -14.40 -14.83
C GLN A 81 2.29 -15.61 -14.43
N ALA A 82 1.92 -16.82 -14.86
CA ALA A 82 2.69 -18.03 -14.61
C ALA A 82 4.03 -18.00 -15.35
N ASP A 83 4.04 -17.59 -16.63
CA ASP A 83 5.26 -17.54 -17.45
C ASP A 83 6.31 -16.60 -16.84
N VAL A 84 5.89 -15.42 -16.37
CA VAL A 84 6.80 -14.47 -15.73
C VAL A 84 7.30 -15.00 -14.40
N ALA A 85 6.41 -15.58 -13.59
CA ALA A 85 6.75 -16.14 -12.29
C ALA A 85 7.76 -17.29 -12.40
N GLU A 86 7.60 -18.16 -13.39
CA GLU A 86 8.54 -19.23 -13.73
C GLU A 86 9.90 -18.67 -14.13
N ARG A 87 9.94 -17.70 -15.05
CA ARG A 87 11.19 -17.05 -15.51
C ARG A 87 12.01 -16.42 -14.39
N ILE A 88 11.35 -15.88 -13.37
CA ILE A 88 12.03 -15.24 -12.22
C ILE A 88 12.15 -16.15 -11.00
N GLY A 89 11.63 -17.39 -11.06
CA GLY A 89 11.71 -18.38 -10.00
C GLY A 89 10.90 -18.03 -8.75
N ILE A 90 9.65 -17.58 -8.90
CA ILE A 90 8.72 -17.33 -7.79
C ILE A 90 7.36 -17.98 -8.06
N ALA A 91 6.52 -18.09 -7.03
CA ALA A 91 5.15 -18.58 -7.21
C ALA A 91 4.28 -17.56 -7.97
N ALA A 92 3.40 -18.04 -8.86
CA ALA A 92 2.50 -17.18 -9.64
C ALA A 92 1.61 -16.29 -8.77
N GLU A 93 1.17 -16.77 -7.60
CA GLU A 93 0.40 -15.97 -6.63
C GLU A 93 1.21 -14.79 -6.09
N VAL A 94 2.51 -14.99 -5.83
CA VAL A 94 3.43 -13.94 -5.37
C VAL A 94 3.55 -12.86 -6.43
N TYR A 95 3.77 -13.26 -7.69
CA TYR A 95 3.81 -12.33 -8.81
C TYR A 95 2.48 -11.56 -8.98
N GLY A 96 1.34 -12.25 -8.89
CA GLY A 96 0.03 -11.62 -8.97
C GLY A 96 -0.22 -10.58 -7.87
N ARG A 97 0.31 -10.77 -6.66
CA ARG A 97 0.24 -9.76 -5.58
C ARG A 97 1.09 -8.53 -5.89
N MET A 98 2.24 -8.72 -6.54
CA MET A 98 3.10 -7.62 -6.99
C MET A 98 2.39 -6.79 -8.07
N GLU A 99 1.80 -7.42 -9.10
CA GLU A 99 1.06 -6.70 -10.15
C GLU A 99 -0.10 -5.85 -9.59
N ARG A 100 -0.75 -6.32 -8.53
CA ARG A 100 -1.85 -5.60 -7.87
C ARG A 100 -1.39 -4.54 -6.85
N GLY A 101 -0.08 -4.31 -6.71
CA GLY A 101 0.48 -3.37 -5.75
C GLY A 101 0.26 -3.76 -4.29
N ARG A 102 0.00 -5.03 -4.00
CA ARG A 102 -0.21 -5.56 -2.64
C ARG A 102 1.09 -6.02 -1.98
N MET A 103 2.17 -6.09 -2.74
CA MET A 103 3.48 -6.54 -2.31
C MET A 103 4.57 -5.81 -3.09
N MET A 104 5.57 -5.28 -2.38
CA MET A 104 6.80 -4.80 -3.00
C MET A 104 7.72 -5.98 -3.32
N PRO A 105 8.32 -6.03 -4.52
CA PRO A 105 9.42 -6.95 -4.77
C PRO A 105 10.65 -6.54 -3.95
N SER A 106 11.43 -7.54 -3.52
CA SER A 106 12.79 -7.28 -3.03
C SER A 106 13.67 -6.81 -4.19
N VAL A 107 14.78 -6.14 -3.88
CA VAL A 107 15.72 -5.66 -4.91
C VAL A 107 16.17 -6.78 -5.87
N PRO A 108 16.56 -7.99 -5.42
CA PRO A 108 16.91 -9.08 -6.33
C PRO A 108 15.75 -9.56 -7.21
N THR A 109 14.53 -9.58 -6.69
CA THR A 109 13.35 -9.97 -7.47
C THR A 109 12.98 -8.90 -8.48
N LEU A 110 13.12 -7.62 -8.12
CA LEU A 110 12.92 -6.51 -9.03
C LEU A 110 13.94 -6.55 -10.19
N PHE A 111 15.20 -6.85 -9.90
CA PHE A 111 16.22 -7.01 -10.93
C PHE A 111 15.86 -8.13 -11.92
N ARG A 112 15.45 -9.29 -11.41
CA ARG A 112 14.99 -10.41 -12.26
C ARG A 112 13.76 -10.04 -13.09
N LEU A 113 12.82 -9.27 -12.54
CA LEU A 113 11.67 -8.75 -13.26
C LEU A 113 12.09 -7.83 -14.41
N CYS A 114 13.01 -6.90 -14.16
CA CYS A 114 13.50 -5.99 -15.19
C CYS A 114 14.14 -6.74 -16.36
N LEU A 115 14.92 -7.79 -16.07
CA LEU A 115 15.50 -8.65 -17.10
C LEU A 115 14.43 -9.46 -17.85
N ALA A 116 13.51 -10.10 -17.13
CA ALA A 116 12.50 -10.98 -17.74
C ALA A 116 11.46 -10.23 -18.59
N LEU A 117 11.19 -8.96 -18.26
CA LEU A 117 10.19 -8.11 -18.92
C LEU A 117 10.81 -6.99 -19.78
N GLN A 118 12.13 -6.97 -19.92
CA GLN A 118 12.88 -5.91 -20.62
C GLN A 118 12.48 -4.49 -20.17
N LEU A 119 12.31 -4.30 -18.87
CA LEU A 119 12.02 -3.00 -18.27
C LEU A 119 13.32 -2.27 -17.93
N SER A 120 13.38 -0.98 -18.25
CA SER A 120 14.42 -0.12 -17.67
C SER A 120 14.21 -0.02 -16.16
N ALA A 121 15.32 0.12 -15.42
CA ALA A 121 15.29 0.18 -13.96
C ALA A 121 14.42 1.34 -13.46
N ASP A 122 14.39 2.47 -14.17
CA ASP A 122 13.57 3.64 -13.84
C ASP A 122 12.06 3.35 -13.93
N VAL A 123 11.65 2.56 -14.93
CA VAL A 123 10.25 2.15 -15.09
C VAL A 123 9.91 1.04 -14.10
N GLY A 124 10.79 0.06 -13.92
CA GLY A 124 10.63 -1.04 -12.98
C GLY A 124 10.55 -0.59 -11.52
N MET A 125 11.29 0.45 -11.13
CA MET A 125 11.19 1.07 -9.80
C MET A 125 10.01 2.04 -9.66
N GLY A 126 9.26 2.30 -10.73
CA GLY A 126 8.21 3.33 -10.73
C GLY A 126 8.76 4.75 -10.56
N LEU A 127 10.05 4.98 -10.86
CA LEU A 127 10.72 6.29 -10.75
C LEU A 127 10.24 7.27 -11.82
N VAL A 128 9.76 6.83 -12.99
CA VAL A 128 9.17 7.75 -13.97
C VAL A 128 7.87 8.36 -13.43
N THR A 129 7.05 7.54 -12.77
CA THR A 129 5.87 7.99 -12.04
C THR A 129 6.25 8.73 -10.75
N ALA A 130 7.28 8.30 -10.03
CA ALA A 130 7.73 8.96 -8.80
C ALA A 130 8.59 10.21 -9.06
N ALA A 131 9.06 10.49 -10.27
CA ALA A 131 9.67 11.76 -10.65
C ALA A 131 8.59 12.76 -11.06
N SER A 132 7.56 12.32 -11.80
CA SER A 132 6.39 13.15 -12.11
C SER A 132 5.49 13.41 -10.88
N VAL A 133 5.38 12.44 -9.97
CA VAL A 133 4.63 12.54 -8.70
C VAL A 133 5.53 13.00 -7.55
N GLY A 134 6.84 12.76 -7.60
CA GLY A 134 7.80 13.23 -6.59
C GLY A 134 8.16 14.70 -6.76
N ALA A 135 8.10 15.23 -7.99
CA ALA A 135 7.91 16.67 -8.16
C ALA A 135 6.76 17.11 -7.25
N ALA A 136 5.55 16.55 -7.45
CA ALA A 136 4.35 16.91 -6.67
C ALA A 136 4.35 16.55 -5.16
N LEU A 137 5.16 15.60 -4.68
CA LEU A 137 5.15 15.14 -3.26
C LEU A 137 6.28 15.72 -2.41
N TRP A 138 7.37 16.17 -3.03
CA TRP A 138 8.40 16.98 -2.36
C TRP A 138 8.12 18.49 -2.53
N GLU A 139 6.98 18.86 -3.15
CA GLU A 139 6.59 20.22 -3.53
C GLU A 139 5.64 20.95 -2.58
N GLU A 140 5.27 20.39 -1.41
CA GLU A 140 4.40 21.14 -0.48
C GLU A 140 5.04 22.45 0.02
N ASP A 141 6.38 22.58 0.00
CA ASP A 141 7.10 23.79 0.41
C ASP A 141 7.70 24.58 -0.78
N SER A 142 7.57 24.06 -2.00
CA SER A 142 8.23 24.57 -3.23
C SER A 142 7.23 25.24 -4.17
N GLN A 143 6.02 24.70 -4.32
CA GLN A 143 4.99 25.27 -5.22
C GLN A 143 4.54 26.66 -4.77
N ASP A 144 4.44 26.91 -3.45
CA ASP A 144 4.15 28.25 -2.93
C ASP A 144 5.25 29.28 -3.30
N LYS A 145 6.50 28.84 -3.44
CA LYS A 145 7.63 29.70 -3.80
C LYS A 145 7.74 29.94 -5.31
N ASP A 146 7.35 28.97 -6.12
CA ASP A 146 7.46 29.05 -7.59
C ASP A 146 6.39 29.94 -8.25
N HIS A 147 5.26 30.18 -7.57
CA HIS A 147 4.19 31.07 -8.03
C HIS A 147 4.36 32.55 -7.61
N LEU A 148 5.32 32.81 -6.71
CA LEU A 148 5.65 34.16 -6.24
C LEU A 148 5.96 35.09 -7.42
N PRO A 149 5.40 36.31 -7.45
CA PRO A 149 5.75 37.34 -8.43
C PRO A 149 7.27 37.54 -8.56
N GLU A 150 8.00 37.37 -7.46
CA GLU A 150 9.46 37.47 -7.35
C GLU A 150 10.17 36.38 -8.17
N MET A 151 9.76 35.12 -8.04
CA MET A 151 10.33 34.00 -8.79
C MET A 151 10.07 34.16 -10.30
N ARG A 152 8.85 34.58 -10.68
CA ARG A 152 8.50 34.87 -12.08
C ARG A 152 9.34 36.01 -12.66
N ARG A 153 9.62 37.06 -11.88
CA ARG A 153 10.52 38.15 -12.29
C ARG A 153 11.95 37.63 -12.48
N LEU A 154 12.46 36.84 -11.55
CA LEU A 154 13.79 36.25 -11.63
C LEU A 154 13.95 35.37 -12.88
N LEU A 155 13.03 34.44 -13.12
CA LEU A 155 13.05 33.56 -14.29
C LEU A 155 12.97 34.35 -15.60
N ARG A 156 12.21 35.45 -15.65
CA ARG A 156 12.17 36.34 -16.82
C ARG A 156 13.53 36.98 -17.09
N THR A 157 14.23 37.42 -16.03
CA THR A 157 15.56 38.04 -16.16
C THR A 157 16.60 37.01 -16.58
N LEU A 158 16.63 35.83 -15.95
CA LEU A 158 17.56 34.75 -16.29
C LEU A 158 17.42 34.30 -17.74
N ARG A 159 16.18 34.22 -18.26
CA ARG A 159 15.92 33.87 -19.68
C ARG A 159 16.50 34.86 -20.69
N ARG A 160 16.78 36.10 -20.27
CA ARG A 160 17.36 37.15 -21.13
C ARG A 160 18.90 37.23 -21.02
N MET A 161 19.50 36.47 -20.11
CA MET A 161 20.94 36.49 -19.87
C MET A 161 21.69 35.60 -20.86
N THR A 162 22.93 35.98 -21.17
CA THR A 162 23.85 35.16 -21.97
C THR A 162 24.44 34.01 -21.17
N ARG A 163 25.04 33.02 -21.84
CA ARG A 163 25.66 31.84 -21.19
C ARG A 163 26.72 32.22 -20.15
N GLY A 164 27.47 33.30 -20.37
CA GLY A 164 28.47 33.80 -19.40
C GLY A 164 27.83 34.40 -18.15
N GLN A 165 26.77 35.19 -18.32
CA GLN A 165 26.03 35.82 -17.22
C GLN A 165 25.26 34.79 -16.39
N LEU A 166 24.69 33.77 -17.02
CA LEU A 166 24.04 32.66 -16.33
C LEU A 166 25.03 31.86 -15.46
N LYS A 167 26.26 31.64 -15.94
CA LYS A 167 27.31 31.00 -15.13
C LYS A 167 27.66 31.82 -13.89
N LEU A 168 27.77 33.14 -14.03
CA LEU A 168 28.03 34.04 -12.91
C LEU A 168 26.88 33.98 -11.88
N MET A 169 25.63 34.01 -12.34
CA MET A 169 24.47 33.87 -11.45
C MET A 169 24.44 32.52 -10.74
N ASN A 170 24.81 31.45 -11.44
CA ASN A 170 24.94 30.13 -10.82
C ASN A 170 26.03 30.12 -9.75
N GLN A 171 27.16 30.79 -9.97
CA GLN A 171 28.24 30.92 -8.97
C GLN A 171 27.77 31.69 -7.73
N VAL A 172 27.03 32.79 -7.91
CA VAL A 172 26.45 33.56 -6.79
C VAL A 172 25.45 32.70 -6.01
N ALA A 173 24.56 31.98 -6.71
CA ALA A 173 23.61 31.08 -6.06
C ALA A 173 24.33 29.97 -5.27
N SER A 174 25.39 29.37 -5.84
CA SER A 174 26.20 28.34 -5.17
C SER A 174 27.03 28.85 -3.99
N ALA A 175 27.28 30.16 -3.88
CA ALA A 175 27.96 30.78 -2.76
C ALA A 175 27.01 31.09 -1.58
N ILE A 176 25.72 31.32 -1.87
CA ILE A 176 24.69 31.66 -0.88
C ILE A 176 24.01 30.40 -0.35
N LEU A 177 23.84 29.38 -1.18
CA LEU A 177 23.22 28.12 -0.78
C LEU A 177 24.25 27.21 -0.08
N PRO A 178 23.89 26.56 1.05
CA PRO A 178 24.80 25.67 1.76
C PRO A 178 25.19 24.51 0.86
N GLN A 179 26.49 24.30 0.69
CA GLN A 179 27.00 23.16 -0.04
C GLN A 179 26.71 21.90 0.79
N ARG A 180 25.91 21.00 0.22
CA ARG A 180 25.65 19.68 0.81
C ARG A 180 26.68 18.67 0.37
#